data_AF-A0A392P5H4-F1
#
_entry.id   AF-A0A392P5H4-F1
#
_cell.length_a   1.000
_cell.length_b   1.000
_cell.length_c   1.000
_cell.angle_alpha   90.00
_cell.angle_beta   90.00
_cell.angle_gamma   90.00
#
_symmetry.space_group_name_H-M   'P 1'
#
loop_
_entity.id
_entity.type
_entity.pdbx_description
1 polymer ?
#
loop_
_entity_poly.entity_id
_entity_poly.type
_entity_poly.pdbx_seq_one_letter_code
_entity_poly.pdbx_strand_id
1 'polypeptide(L)'
;MSQLPWCVIGDFNDLLSQKDKRGVHPHPNWLCTGFRNAVNDCNLTDIYLEGYPFTWIKSGGTDHVIEERLDRALANSLWLSLFPNAKLINLLTSHSDHNPILLQSKPRVQTKFKYSFKFENSWFKKEDLEEVVAAGWRAERV
;
A
#
# COMPACT_ATOMS: atom_id res chain seq x y z
N MET A 1 7.48 13.86 25.92
CA MET A 1 6.66 12.95 25.10
C MET A 1 5.92 11.96 25.97
N SER A 2 4.79 11.43 25.48
CA SER A 2 3.97 10.45 26.21
C SER A 2 4.78 9.19 26.55
N GLN A 3 4.57 8.67 27.77
CA GLN A 3 5.15 7.41 28.24
C GLN A 3 4.28 6.19 27.90
N LEU A 4 3.15 6.39 27.23
CA LEU A 4 2.26 5.30 26.81
C LEU A 4 2.70 4.78 25.43
N PRO A 5 2.49 3.48 25.14
CA PRO A 5 2.59 2.98 23.77
C PRO A 5 1.48 3.60 22.91
N TRP A 6 1.84 4.25 21.81
CA TRP A 6 0.86 4.85 20.90
C TRP A 6 1.26 4.75 19.42
N CYS A 7 0.23 4.74 18.59
CA CYS A 7 0.31 4.71 17.13
C CYS A 7 -0.74 5.69 16.59
N VAL A 8 -0.39 6.50 15.61
CA VAL A 8 -1.32 7.32 14.83
C VAL A 8 -1.37 6.76 13.43
N ILE A 9 -2.58 6.60 12.89
CA ILE A 9 -2.83 6.04 11.57
C ILE A 9 -3.86 6.88 10.84
N GLY A 10 -3.64 7.08 9.54
CA GLY A 10 -4.56 7.80 8.68
C GLY A 10 -3.85 8.52 7.55
N ASP A 11 -4.57 9.43 6.92
CA ASP A 11 -4.10 10.33 5.87
C ASP A 11 -3.36 11.52 6.49
N PHE A 12 -2.08 11.67 6.17
CA PHE A 12 -1.25 12.79 6.61
C PHE A 12 -1.19 13.93 5.58
N ASN A 13 -1.61 13.70 4.33
CA ASN A 13 -1.45 14.63 3.21
C ASN A 13 -0.02 15.18 3.01
N ASP A 14 1.01 14.42 3.43
CA ASP A 14 2.41 14.82 3.30
C ASP A 14 3.32 13.59 3.06
N LEU A 15 4.51 13.84 2.50
CA LEU A 15 5.41 12.80 2.01
C LEU A 15 6.70 12.75 2.83
N LEU A 16 7.10 11.57 3.29
CA LEU A 16 8.39 11.42 4.00
C LEU A 16 9.59 11.56 3.06
N SER A 17 9.44 11.28 1.77
CA SER A 17 10.51 11.31 0.78
C SER A 17 9.97 11.45 -0.65
N GLN A 18 10.87 11.77 -1.59
CA GLN A 18 10.52 11.73 -3.03
C GLN A 18 10.13 10.34 -3.52
N LYS A 19 10.53 9.26 -2.82
CA LYS A 19 10.15 7.89 -3.18
C LYS A 19 8.66 7.62 -2.93
N ASP A 20 8.02 8.45 -2.11
CA ASP A 20 6.61 8.37 -1.81
C ASP A 20 5.73 9.02 -2.88
N LYS A 21 6.31 9.47 -4.00
CA LYS A 21 5.60 10.05 -5.15
C LYS A 21 6.05 9.41 -6.45
N ARG A 22 5.08 9.15 -7.33
CA ARG A 22 5.27 8.86 -8.74
C ARG A 22 4.48 9.87 -9.57
N GLY A 23 5.15 10.54 -10.50
CA GLY A 23 4.54 11.56 -11.35
C GLY A 23 5.60 12.45 -11.99
N VAL A 24 5.15 13.37 -12.86
CA VAL A 24 6.04 14.23 -13.66
C VAL A 24 6.82 15.23 -12.81
N HIS A 25 6.17 15.83 -11.82
CA HIS A 25 6.77 16.87 -10.99
C HIS A 25 7.19 16.32 -9.63
N PRO A 26 8.40 16.66 -9.15
CA PRO A 26 8.83 16.28 -7.81
C PRO A 26 8.01 17.01 -6.74
N HIS A 27 7.89 16.40 -5.56
CA HIS A 27 7.31 17.08 -4.42
C HIS A 27 8.29 18.13 -3.86
N PRO A 28 7.84 19.27 -3.30
CA PRO A 28 8.77 20.23 -2.71
C PRO A 28 9.58 19.62 -1.54
N ASN A 29 10.91 19.64 -1.63
CA ASN A 29 11.78 18.99 -0.64
C ASN A 29 11.62 19.55 0.79
N TRP A 30 11.25 20.83 0.92
CA TRP A 30 11.06 21.47 2.22
C TRP A 30 9.81 20.95 2.95
N LEU A 31 8.76 20.56 2.23
CA LEU A 31 7.58 19.88 2.80
C LEU A 31 7.98 18.51 3.35
N CYS A 32 8.67 17.69 2.55
CA CYS A 32 9.17 16.39 3.02
C CYS A 32 10.09 16.53 4.24
N THR A 33 10.87 17.59 4.30
CA THR A 33 11.77 17.87 5.42
C THR A 33 10.99 18.29 6.65
N GLY A 34 9.99 19.18 6.51
CA GLY A 34 9.11 19.59 7.59
C GLY A 34 8.36 18.41 8.19
N PHE A 35 7.77 17.56 7.37
CA PHE A 35 7.07 16.37 7.86
C PHE A 35 8.00 15.38 8.55
N ARG A 36 9.18 15.09 7.95
CA ARG A 36 10.18 14.21 8.58
C ARG A 36 10.66 14.75 9.92
N ASN A 37 10.84 16.06 10.04
CA ASN A 37 11.20 16.69 11.30
C ASN A 37 10.09 16.52 12.33
N ALA A 38 8.82 16.75 11.98
CA ALA A 38 7.69 16.54 12.89
C ALA A 38 7.59 15.07 13.38
N VAL A 39 7.82 14.10 12.49
CA VAL A 39 7.86 12.67 12.83
C VAL A 39 9.01 12.35 13.79
N ASN A 40 10.19 12.90 13.52
CA ASN A 40 11.38 12.73 14.37
C ASN A 40 11.22 13.41 15.73
N ASP A 41 10.68 14.63 15.78
CA ASP A 41 10.42 15.39 17.00
C ASP A 41 9.39 14.68 17.90
N CYS A 42 8.57 13.79 17.33
CA CYS A 42 7.64 12.93 18.05
C CYS A 42 8.19 11.53 18.36
N ASN A 43 9.47 11.25 18.05
CA ASN A 43 10.10 9.93 18.18
C ASN A 43 9.22 8.81 17.58
N LEU A 44 8.64 9.08 16.42
CA LEU A 44 7.80 8.14 15.70
C LEU A 44 8.56 7.46 14.58
N THR A 45 8.19 6.22 14.32
CA THR A 45 8.72 5.41 13.23
C THR A 45 7.58 5.04 12.28
N ASP A 46 7.81 5.17 10.98
CA ASP A 46 6.88 4.73 9.93
C ASP A 46 6.82 3.19 9.90
N ILE A 47 5.62 2.64 10.07
CA ILE A 47 5.38 1.20 9.97
C ILE A 47 5.45 0.81 8.49
N TYR A 48 6.18 -0.28 8.22
CA TYR A 48 6.36 -0.80 6.86
C TYR A 48 5.02 -1.11 6.18
N LEU A 49 4.86 -0.64 4.95
CA LEU A 49 3.73 -0.92 4.07
C LEU A 49 4.04 -2.08 3.13
N GLU A 50 3.26 -3.15 3.23
CA GLU A 50 3.29 -4.30 2.33
C GLU A 50 2.29 -4.13 1.18
N GLY A 51 2.68 -4.57 -0.01
CA GLY A 51 1.87 -4.49 -1.21
C GLY A 51 2.21 -3.26 -2.05
N TYR A 52 1.19 -2.65 -2.65
CA TYR A 52 1.37 -1.49 -3.51
C TYR A 52 1.85 -0.27 -2.69
N PRO A 53 2.88 0.48 -3.13
CA PRO A 53 3.51 1.49 -2.28
C PRO A 53 2.74 2.81 -2.19
N PHE A 54 1.79 3.08 -3.10
CA PHE A 54 1.03 4.33 -3.14
C PHE A 54 -0.39 4.14 -2.63
N THR A 55 -0.85 5.06 -1.79
CA THR A 55 -2.17 5.00 -1.16
C THR A 55 -3.15 5.97 -1.79
N TRP A 56 -2.70 6.86 -2.67
CA TRP A 56 -3.54 7.80 -3.38
C TRP A 56 -3.16 7.86 -4.88
N ILE A 57 -4.16 8.07 -5.74
CA ILE A 57 -4.00 8.23 -7.18
C ILE A 57 -4.84 9.39 -7.72
N LYS A 58 -4.26 10.17 -8.63
CA LYS A 58 -4.97 11.18 -9.43
C LYS A 58 -4.71 10.98 -10.91
N SER A 59 -5.75 11.23 -11.71
CA SER A 59 -5.73 11.10 -13.17
C SER A 59 -5.33 9.70 -13.64
N GLY A 60 -5.80 8.66 -12.94
CA GLY A 60 -5.54 7.27 -13.30
C GLY A 60 -5.97 6.96 -14.74
N GLY A 61 -5.13 6.20 -15.46
CA GLY A 61 -5.38 5.85 -16.87
C GLY A 61 -4.99 6.92 -17.89
N THR A 62 -4.26 7.96 -17.48
CA THR A 62 -3.75 9.02 -18.37
C THR A 62 -2.22 9.11 -18.30
N ASP A 63 -1.60 9.77 -19.28
CA ASP A 63 -0.16 10.08 -19.28
C ASP A 63 0.27 11.05 -18.17
N HIS A 64 -0.69 11.63 -17.46
CA HIS A 64 -0.49 12.55 -16.35
C HIS A 64 -0.84 11.95 -14.99
N VAL A 65 -0.85 10.61 -14.88
CA VAL A 65 -1.11 9.92 -13.61
C VAL A 65 -0.11 10.36 -12.53
N ILE A 66 -0.64 10.64 -11.36
CA ILE A 66 0.13 10.95 -10.16
C ILE A 66 -0.30 9.99 -9.06
N GLU A 67 0.68 9.40 -8.39
CA GLU A 67 0.44 8.52 -7.26
C GLU A 67 1.32 8.91 -6.08
N GLU A 68 0.75 8.86 -4.89
CA GLU A 68 1.40 9.31 -3.67
C GLU A 68 1.11 8.36 -2.50
N ARG A 69 2.04 8.26 -1.55
CA ARG A 69 1.83 7.57 -0.28
C ARG A 69 1.50 8.60 0.80
N LEU A 70 0.21 8.88 0.95
CA LEU A 70 -0.32 9.87 1.89
C LEU A 70 -0.77 9.23 3.22
N ASP A 71 -1.25 7.98 3.17
CA ASP A 71 -1.75 7.24 4.31
C ASP A 71 -0.63 6.43 4.99
N ARG A 72 -0.47 6.62 6.30
CA ARG A 72 0.60 5.98 7.09
C ARG A 72 0.12 5.55 8.45
N ALA A 73 0.90 4.69 9.10
CA ALA A 73 0.82 4.46 10.53
C ALA A 73 2.20 4.72 11.13
N LEU A 74 2.25 5.65 12.07
CA LEU A 74 3.44 6.09 12.76
C LEU A 74 3.32 5.70 14.23
N ALA A 75 4.31 5.00 14.75
CA ALA A 75 4.27 4.47 16.11
C ALA A 75 5.54 4.80 16.89
N ASN A 76 5.39 5.02 18.20
CA ASN A 76 6.55 5.18 19.07
C ASN A 76 7.21 3.83 19.38
N SER A 77 8.43 3.88 19.90
CA SER A 77 9.23 2.68 20.23
C SER A 77 8.53 1.74 21.22
N LEU A 78 7.76 2.28 22.17
CA LEU A 78 6.99 1.49 23.14
C LEU A 78 5.86 0.69 22.48
N TRP A 79 5.20 1.24 21.46
CA TRP A 79 4.18 0.50 20.72
C TRP A 79 4.82 -0.57 19.83
N LEU A 80 5.93 -0.23 19.16
CA LEU A 80 6.67 -1.18 18.33
C LEU A 80 7.25 -2.36 19.12
N SER A 81 7.63 -2.17 20.38
CA SER A 81 8.09 -3.28 21.23
C SER A 81 6.96 -4.24 21.60
N LEU A 82 5.72 -3.76 21.70
CA LEU A 82 4.53 -4.60 21.91
C LEU A 82 4.10 -5.35 20.64
N PHE A 83 4.36 -4.78 19.47
CA PHE A 83 3.98 -5.32 18.17
C PHE A 83 5.16 -5.34 17.19
N PRO A 84 6.23 -6.13 17.47
CA PRO A 84 7.49 -6.07 16.72
C PRO A 84 7.35 -6.51 15.25
N ASN A 85 6.30 -7.26 14.93
CA ASN A 85 6.01 -7.72 13.59
C ASN A 85 4.89 -6.90 12.92
N ALA A 86 4.49 -5.76 13.49
CA ALA A 86 3.41 -4.96 12.90
C ALA A 86 3.75 -4.54 11.48
N LYS A 87 2.75 -4.60 10.60
CA LYS A 87 2.85 -4.11 9.23
C LYS A 87 1.56 -3.44 8.79
N LEU A 88 1.68 -2.54 7.83
CA LEU A 88 0.55 -2.05 7.06
C LEU A 88 0.39 -2.89 5.81
N ILE A 89 -0.85 -3.05 5.35
CA ILE A 89 -1.16 -3.64 4.04
C ILE A 89 -1.97 -2.61 3.26
N ASN A 90 -1.56 -2.36 2.02
CA ASN A 90 -2.32 -1.56 1.07
C ASN A 90 -3.42 -2.42 0.44
N LEU A 91 -4.68 -2.04 0.62
CA LEU A 91 -5.83 -2.71 0.02
C LEU A 91 -6.29 -1.92 -1.20
N LEU A 92 -6.16 -2.51 -2.38
CA LEU A 92 -6.56 -1.86 -3.63
C LEU A 92 -8.09 -1.65 -3.66
N THR A 93 -8.51 -0.45 -4.04
CA THR A 93 -9.91 -0.10 -4.27
C THR A 93 -10.12 0.50 -5.65
N SER A 94 -11.32 0.30 -6.21
CA SER A 94 -11.72 0.84 -7.53
C SER A 94 -12.61 2.07 -7.45
N HIS A 95 -13.07 2.45 -6.24
CA HIS A 95 -14.13 3.46 -6.06
C HIS A 95 -13.72 4.65 -5.20
N SER A 96 -12.42 4.78 -4.90
CA SER A 96 -11.86 5.89 -4.15
C SER A 96 -10.50 6.22 -4.78
N ASP A 97 -10.12 7.49 -4.76
CA ASP A 97 -8.77 7.93 -5.11
C ASP A 97 -7.74 7.51 -4.04
N HIS A 98 -8.19 7.25 -2.81
CA HIS A 98 -7.41 6.57 -1.77
C HIS A 98 -7.64 5.06 -1.73
N ASN A 99 -6.57 4.29 -1.58
CA ASN A 99 -6.58 2.89 -1.17
C ASN A 99 -6.62 2.76 0.36
N PRO A 100 -7.54 1.98 0.94
CA PRO A 100 -7.54 1.68 2.37
C PRO A 100 -6.23 1.03 2.84
N ILE A 101 -5.73 1.45 4.00
CA ILE A 101 -4.61 0.80 4.69
C ILE A 101 -5.10 -0.05 5.86
N LEU A 102 -4.55 -1.26 5.99
CA LEU A 102 -4.84 -2.17 7.10
C LEU A 102 -3.61 -2.33 8.00
N LEU A 103 -3.72 -1.91 9.26
CA LEU A 103 -2.71 -2.18 10.28
C LEU A 103 -2.90 -3.57 10.88
N GLN A 104 -1.94 -4.46 10.60
CA GLN A 104 -1.85 -5.77 11.24
C GLN A 104 -0.83 -5.74 12.37
N SER A 105 -1.29 -5.58 13.60
CA SER A 105 -0.43 -5.55 14.80
C SER A 105 0.15 -6.93 15.18
N LYS A 106 -0.57 -8.01 14.83
CA LYS A 106 -0.13 -9.39 15.01
C LYS A 106 -0.37 -10.17 13.71
N PRO A 107 0.54 -10.10 12.72
CA PRO A 107 0.36 -10.82 11.48
C PRO A 107 0.25 -12.32 11.76
N ARG A 108 -0.77 -12.97 11.20
CA ARG A 108 -0.83 -14.43 11.23
C ARG A 108 0.22 -14.96 10.26
N VAL A 109 1.13 -15.79 10.75
CA VAL A 109 1.96 -16.62 9.88
C VAL A 109 1.01 -17.64 9.23
N GLN A 110 0.64 -17.39 7.97
CA GLN A 110 -0.14 -18.36 7.22
C GLN A 110 0.76 -19.56 6.92
N THR A 111 0.52 -20.66 7.65
CA THR A 111 1.08 -21.96 7.30
C THR A 111 0.56 -22.36 5.92
N LYS A 112 1.46 -22.43 4.93
CA LYS A 112 1.27 -22.91 3.55
C LYS A 112 -0.17 -22.83 3.02
N PHE A 113 -0.46 -21.84 2.17
CA PHE A 113 -1.64 -21.90 1.32
C PHE A 113 -1.66 -23.22 0.55
N LYS A 114 -2.71 -24.02 0.75
CA LYS A 114 -3.12 -24.98 -0.27
C LYS A 114 -3.69 -24.16 -1.41
N TYR A 115 -2.89 -23.90 -2.43
CA TYR A 115 -3.42 -23.37 -3.69
C TYR A 115 -4.44 -24.37 -4.22
N SER A 116 -5.70 -23.94 -4.30
CA SER A 116 -6.69 -24.58 -5.16
C SER A 116 -6.91 -23.67 -6.35
N PHE A 117 -6.85 -24.25 -7.55
CA PHE A 117 -7.29 -23.55 -8.74
C PHE A 117 -8.77 -23.19 -8.54
N LYS A 118 -9.08 -21.90 -8.60
CA LYS A 118 -10.45 -21.37 -8.57
C LYS A 118 -10.68 -20.63 -9.87
N PHE A 119 -11.81 -20.91 -10.50
CA PHE A 119 -12.24 -20.31 -11.75
C PHE A 119 -13.61 -19.66 -11.50
N GLU A 120 -13.78 -18.44 -12.02
CA GLU A 120 -15.03 -17.72 -11.88
C GLU A 120 -16.03 -18.18 -12.94
N ASN A 121 -17.14 -18.81 -12.53
CA ASN A 121 -18.12 -19.41 -13.45
C ASN A 121 -18.76 -18.39 -14.40
N SER A 122 -18.80 -17.10 -14.03
CA SER A 122 -19.31 -16.06 -14.92
C SER A 122 -18.50 -15.90 -16.20
N TRP A 123 -17.24 -16.34 -16.24
CA TRP A 123 -16.41 -16.27 -17.45
C TRP A 123 -16.90 -17.20 -18.56
N PHE A 124 -17.64 -18.27 -18.26
CA PHE A 124 -18.30 -19.10 -19.29
C PHE A 124 -19.33 -18.33 -20.11
N LYS A 125 -19.78 -17.16 -19.63
CA LYS A 125 -20.74 -16.32 -20.35
C LYS A 125 -20.07 -15.39 -21.35
N LYS A 126 -18.75 -15.35 -21.40
CA LYS A 126 -18.01 -14.54 -22.36
C LYS A 126 -17.73 -15.34 -23.63
N GLU A 127 -18.08 -14.76 -24.77
CA GLU A 127 -17.95 -15.40 -26.08
C GLU A 127 -16.48 -15.64 -26.48
N ASP A 128 -15.55 -14.84 -25.95
CA ASP A 128 -14.11 -14.88 -26.25
C ASP A 128 -13.31 -15.83 -25.34
N LEU A 129 -13.95 -16.47 -24.34
CA LEU A 129 -13.24 -17.31 -23.36
C LEU A 129 -12.43 -18.43 -24.02
N GLU A 130 -13.02 -19.13 -24.98
CA GLU A 130 -12.38 -20.25 -25.66
C GLU A 130 -11.14 -19.82 -26.45
N GLU A 131 -11.23 -18.68 -27.14
CA GLU A 131 -10.11 -18.12 -27.91
C GLU A 131 -8.96 -17.70 -26.99
N VAL A 132 -9.28 -17.02 -25.88
CA VAL A 132 -8.29 -16.59 -24.89
C VAL A 132 -7.57 -17.79 -24.26
N VAL A 133 -8.31 -18.83 -23.87
CA VAL A 133 -7.72 -20.05 -23.31
C VAL A 133 -6.84 -20.76 -24.35
N ALA A 134 -7.33 -20.92 -25.58
CA ALA A 134 -6.57 -21.55 -26.65
C ALA A 134 -5.28 -20.79 -26.99
N ALA A 135 -5.34 -19.45 -27.05
CA ALA A 135 -4.18 -18.60 -27.30
C ALA A 135 -3.15 -18.72 -26.15
N GLY A 136 -3.61 -18.66 -24.89
CA GLY A 136 -2.74 -18.79 -23.72
C GLY A 136 -2.05 -20.16 -23.60
N TRP A 137 -2.72 -21.24 -24.02
CA TRP A 137 -2.13 -22.60 -24.00
C TRP A 137 -1.22 -22.90 -25.19
N ARG A 138 -1.38 -22.19 -26.31
CA ARG A 138 -0.50 -22.31 -27.49
C ARG A 138 0.78 -21.50 -27.39
N ALA A 139 0.84 -20.52 -26.48
CA ALA A 139 2.09 -19.85 -26.15
C ALA A 139 2.97 -20.83 -25.35
N GLU A 140 3.99 -21.39 -26.00
CA GLU A 140 5.02 -22.18 -25.32
C GLU A 140 5.63 -21.40 -24.16
N ARG A 141 5.86 -22.09 -23.04
CA ARG A 141 6.57 -21.53 -21.89
C ARG A 141 8.02 -21.26 -22.28
N VAL A 142 8.40 -19.98 -22.36
CA VAL A 142 9.80 -19.54 -22.20
C VAL A 142 10.12 -19.48 -20.70
#